data_AF-A0A2T4IAV0-F1
#
_entry.id   AF-A0A2T4IAV0-F1
#
_cell.length_a   1.000
_cell.length_b   1.000
_cell.length_c   1.000
_cell.angle_alpha   90.00
_cell.angle_beta   90.00
_cell.angle_gamma   90.00
#
_symmetry.space_group_name_H-M   'P 1'
#
loop_
_entity.id
_entity.type
_entity.pdbx_description
1 polymer ?
#
loop_
_entity_poly.entity_id
_entity_poly.type
_entity_poly.pdbx_seq_one_letter_code
_entity_poly.pdbx_strand_id
1 'polypeptide(L)'
;MKFVDSEFDEVIWDPALVIWTLFDDGNSSYQKAITKNFNQNEQKQFVVISIGSKDPKDISFNQTQNSIYKQIDLSLTNPKLIQQLKELPKPDIILASPPCESWSAVDCAGQMFSKMSCSKKLINDDTSIWEIRNRRYYEEYNKHCKPQKRRRFVQKEITRLQGVSTIGATLAIIATFQPNIWVIENPASSKTWEFQKKHWNFNGYHNLTYYYNYDLNYSKKPTIFKSNIKMNLFKKKLKTDFNKDHCNNGNYEKRSNIPENLIVHIIEEIKTQYPTVWNTFIK
;
A
#
# COMPACT_ATOMS: atom_id res chain seq x y z
N MET A 1 -22.26 4.51 -8.94
CA MET A 1 -22.63 5.31 -7.74
C MET A 1 -21.98 6.66 -7.94
N LYS A 2 -22.76 7.71 -8.21
CA LYS A 2 -22.20 9.07 -8.27
C LYS A 2 -21.87 9.46 -6.82
N PHE A 3 -20.62 9.80 -6.57
CA PHE A 3 -20.27 10.48 -5.33
C PHE A 3 -21.08 11.77 -5.31
N VAL A 4 -21.68 12.05 -4.16
CA VAL A 4 -22.62 13.15 -3.94
C VAL A 4 -22.03 14.43 -4.52
N ASP A 5 -22.85 15.20 -5.23
CA ASP A 5 -22.56 16.60 -5.59
C ASP A 5 -22.35 17.36 -4.27
N SER A 6 -21.15 17.28 -3.72
CA SER A 6 -20.75 18.10 -2.60
C SER A 6 -20.27 19.41 -3.20
N GLU A 7 -20.91 20.50 -2.80
CA GLU A 7 -20.52 21.90 -3.02
C GLU A 7 -19.17 22.22 -2.33
N PHE A 8 -18.18 21.34 -2.44
CA PHE A 8 -16.80 21.73 -2.27
C PHE A 8 -16.39 22.31 -3.62
N ASP A 9 -16.42 23.64 -3.70
CA ASP A 9 -15.74 24.41 -4.73
C ASP A 9 -14.43 23.70 -5.11
N GLU A 10 -14.17 23.55 -6.40
CA GLU A 10 -13.00 22.85 -6.93
C GLU A 10 -11.73 23.43 -6.31
N VAL A 11 -11.19 22.76 -5.29
CA VAL A 11 -9.94 23.21 -4.65
C VAL A 11 -8.81 23.02 -5.66
N ILE A 12 -8.42 24.11 -6.30
CA ILE A 12 -7.24 24.18 -7.16
C ILE A 12 -6.06 24.59 -6.28
N TRP A 13 -5.11 23.68 -6.11
CA TRP A 13 -3.87 23.96 -5.39
C TRP A 13 -2.88 24.67 -6.31
N ASP A 14 -2.36 25.81 -5.87
CA ASP A 14 -1.25 26.51 -6.53
C ASP A 14 -0.10 26.72 -5.52
N PRO A 15 1.04 26.00 -5.66
CA PRO A 15 1.32 24.99 -6.67
C PRO A 15 0.53 23.68 -6.45
N ALA A 16 0.39 22.89 -7.52
CA ALA A 16 -0.24 21.57 -7.48
C ALA A 16 0.46 20.63 -6.47
N LEU A 17 -0.32 19.81 -5.76
CA LEU A 17 0.23 18.90 -4.75
C LEU A 17 0.97 17.72 -5.40
N VAL A 18 2.12 17.34 -4.83
CA VAL A 18 2.93 16.23 -5.29
C VAL A 18 2.50 14.93 -4.61
N ILE A 19 2.05 13.96 -5.38
CA ILE A 19 1.72 12.62 -4.92
C ILE A 19 2.79 11.63 -5.37
N TRP A 20 3.45 10.96 -4.42
CA TRP A 20 4.23 9.76 -4.74
C TRP A 20 3.35 8.52 -4.63
N THR A 21 3.30 7.74 -5.71
CA THR A 21 2.61 6.43 -5.74
C THR A 21 3.68 5.32 -5.72
N LEU A 22 3.99 4.83 -4.52
CA LEU A 22 5.03 3.82 -4.29
C LEU A 22 4.50 2.42 -4.61
N PHE A 23 5.27 1.64 -5.38
CA PHE A 23 4.90 0.29 -5.83
C PHE A 23 3.64 0.26 -6.73
N ASP A 24 3.33 1.37 -7.42
CA ASP A 24 2.21 1.48 -8.37
C ASP A 24 2.64 1.18 -9.82
N ASP A 25 3.64 0.31 -10.01
CA ASP A 25 4.24 0.00 -11.32
C ASP A 25 3.63 -1.25 -11.99
N GLY A 26 2.82 -2.03 -11.28
CA GLY A 26 2.10 -3.19 -11.85
C GLY A 26 1.05 -2.78 -12.88
N ASN A 27 -0.11 -2.31 -12.40
CA ASN A 27 -1.23 -1.82 -13.22
C ASN A 27 -1.44 -0.31 -13.10
N SER A 28 -0.63 0.37 -12.28
CA SER A 28 -0.67 1.82 -12.06
C SER A 28 -2.07 2.32 -11.71
N SER A 29 -2.69 1.65 -10.73
CA SER A 29 -4.08 1.91 -10.33
C SER A 29 -4.20 3.33 -9.80
N TYR A 30 -3.30 3.76 -8.90
CA TYR A 30 -3.33 5.13 -8.37
C TYR A 30 -3.09 6.15 -9.47
N GLN A 31 -2.03 5.97 -10.26
CA GLN A 31 -1.67 6.87 -11.35
C GLN A 31 -2.83 7.11 -12.31
N LYS A 32 -3.44 6.03 -12.80
CA LYS A 32 -4.53 6.10 -13.78
C LYS A 32 -5.77 6.75 -13.18
N ALA A 33 -6.17 6.32 -11.99
CA ALA A 33 -7.37 6.83 -11.34
C ALA A 33 -7.22 8.33 -11.03
N ILE A 34 -6.08 8.75 -10.49
CA ILE A 34 -5.83 10.15 -10.14
C ILE A 34 -5.77 11.01 -11.40
N THR A 35 -4.96 10.60 -12.39
CA THR A 35 -4.83 11.34 -13.65
C THR A 35 -6.18 11.49 -14.34
N LYS A 36 -6.97 10.42 -14.41
CA LYS A 36 -8.27 10.41 -15.07
C LYS A 36 -9.29 11.28 -14.34
N ASN A 37 -9.28 11.37 -13.01
CA ASN A 37 -10.38 12.00 -12.27
C ASN A 37 -10.05 13.39 -11.70
N PHE A 38 -8.76 13.76 -11.60
CA PHE A 38 -8.34 15.01 -10.93
C PHE A 38 -7.37 15.88 -11.73
N ASN A 39 -6.91 15.40 -12.89
CA ASN A 39 -5.98 16.12 -13.77
C ASN A 39 -6.55 16.27 -15.19
N GLN A 40 -7.88 16.40 -15.34
CA GLN A 40 -8.50 16.67 -16.63
C GLN A 40 -8.49 18.18 -16.95
N ASN A 41 -8.35 18.51 -18.25
CA ASN A 41 -8.40 19.88 -18.76
C ASN A 41 -7.38 20.83 -18.09
N GLU A 42 -7.79 22.07 -17.79
CA GLU A 42 -6.94 23.09 -17.15
C GLU A 42 -6.78 22.85 -15.63
N GLN A 43 -7.61 21.99 -15.04
CA GLN A 43 -7.58 21.66 -13.61
C GLN A 43 -6.51 20.60 -13.32
N LYS A 44 -5.29 21.05 -13.09
CA LYS A 44 -4.14 20.20 -12.74
C LYS A 44 -3.93 20.23 -11.23
N GLN A 45 -4.73 19.49 -10.47
CA GLN A 45 -4.67 19.51 -9.01
C GLN A 45 -3.43 18.79 -8.44
N PHE A 46 -2.90 17.80 -9.17
CA PHE A 46 -1.83 16.93 -8.68
C PHE A 46 -0.71 16.70 -9.70
N VAL A 47 0.51 16.61 -9.21
CA VAL A 47 1.64 15.97 -9.92
C VAL A 47 1.81 14.56 -9.34
N VAL A 48 1.51 13.54 -10.14
CA VAL A 48 1.57 12.13 -9.68
C VAL A 48 2.83 11.47 -10.22
N ILE A 49 3.70 11.06 -9.29
CA ILE A 49 4.96 10.38 -9.57
C ILE A 49 4.85 8.93 -9.10
N SER A 50 4.67 8.00 -10.04
CA SER A 50 4.78 6.56 -9.78
C SER A 50 6.23 6.16 -9.66
N ILE A 51 6.54 5.44 -8.57
CA ILE A 51 7.90 5.00 -8.26
C ILE A 51 7.88 3.48 -8.06
N GLY A 52 8.73 2.78 -8.79
CA GLY A 52 8.77 1.32 -8.79
C GLY A 52 10.01 0.77 -9.46
N SER A 53 10.08 -0.56 -9.57
CA SER A 53 11.24 -1.28 -10.10
C SER A 53 11.06 -1.76 -11.54
N LYS A 54 9.83 -1.73 -12.06
CA LYS A 54 9.50 -2.18 -13.43
C LYS A 54 10.25 -1.36 -14.48
N ASP A 55 10.55 -1.99 -15.61
CA ASP A 55 11.11 -1.31 -16.78
C ASP A 55 10.10 -0.25 -17.28
N PRO A 56 10.54 1.01 -17.54
CA PRO A 56 9.68 2.06 -18.07
C PRO A 56 8.92 1.69 -19.34
N LYS A 57 9.37 0.72 -20.14
CA LYS A 57 8.60 0.27 -21.33
C LYS A 57 7.35 -0.54 -20.98
N ASP A 58 7.30 -1.11 -19.78
CA ASP A 58 6.22 -2.00 -19.33
C ASP A 58 5.20 -1.29 -18.43
N ILE A 59 5.33 0.03 -18.23
CA ILE A 59 4.35 0.83 -17.51
C ILE A 59 3.09 1.01 -18.34
N SER A 60 1.95 1.03 -17.65
CA SER A 60 0.64 0.92 -18.29
C SER A 60 -0.06 2.26 -18.49
N PHE A 61 0.69 3.37 -18.45
CA PHE A 61 0.18 4.74 -18.60
C PHE A 61 1.16 5.61 -19.39
N ASN A 62 0.62 6.66 -20.03
CA ASN A 62 1.43 7.63 -20.76
C ASN A 62 2.05 8.66 -19.82
N GLN A 63 3.34 8.92 -20.00
CA GLN A 63 4.03 9.93 -19.21
C GLN A 63 3.71 11.35 -19.70
N THR A 64 3.43 12.25 -18.77
CA THR A 64 3.19 13.68 -19.01
C THR A 64 3.86 14.50 -17.90
N GLN A 65 3.81 15.83 -17.98
CA GLN A 65 4.34 16.70 -16.92
C GLN A 65 3.74 16.43 -15.52
N ASN A 66 2.50 15.93 -15.46
CA ASN A 66 1.79 15.65 -14.19
C ASN A 66 1.62 14.15 -13.93
N SER A 67 2.14 13.31 -14.83
CA SER A 67 2.02 11.85 -14.75
C SER A 67 3.38 11.25 -15.07
N ILE A 68 4.19 11.02 -14.05
CA ILE A 68 5.61 10.68 -14.22
C ILE A 68 5.87 9.28 -13.68
N TYR A 69 6.72 8.51 -14.38
CA TYR A 69 7.27 7.27 -13.84
C TYR A 69 8.76 7.44 -13.50
N LYS A 70 9.17 6.88 -12.36
CA LYS A 70 10.57 6.79 -11.94
C LYS A 70 10.92 5.37 -11.55
N GLN A 71 11.87 4.79 -12.28
CA GLN A 71 12.41 3.48 -11.94
C GLN A 71 13.44 3.61 -10.81
N ILE A 72 13.03 3.24 -9.60
CA ILE A 72 13.86 3.24 -8.38
C ILE A 72 13.55 1.94 -7.64
N ASP A 73 14.60 1.20 -7.26
CA ASP A 73 14.43 0.05 -6.37
C ASP A 73 14.02 0.52 -4.97
N LEU A 74 12.74 0.34 -4.64
CA LEU A 74 12.12 0.69 -3.35
C LEU A 74 12.38 -0.37 -2.26
N SER A 75 13.55 -1.00 -2.28
CA SER A 75 14.01 -1.94 -1.26
C SER A 75 14.89 -1.24 -0.22
N LEU A 76 14.78 -1.63 1.06
CA LEU A 76 15.65 -1.11 2.13
C LEU A 76 17.12 -1.52 1.90
N THR A 77 17.33 -2.54 1.08
CA THR A 77 18.64 -3.02 0.63
C THR A 77 19.27 -2.16 -0.46
N ASN A 78 18.53 -1.21 -1.06
CA ASN A 78 19.11 -0.23 -1.99
C ASN A 78 19.82 0.88 -1.20
N PRO A 79 21.16 0.94 -1.19
CA PRO A 79 21.90 1.93 -0.39
C PRO A 79 21.72 3.36 -0.90
N LYS A 80 21.25 3.53 -2.14
CA LYS A 80 21.03 4.84 -2.79
C LYS A 80 19.56 5.28 -2.74
N LEU A 81 18.66 4.49 -2.14
CA LEU A 81 17.22 4.73 -2.14
C LEU A 81 16.86 6.19 -1.80
N ILE A 82 17.33 6.67 -0.64
CA ILE A 82 17.00 8.02 -0.18
C ILE A 82 17.67 9.10 -1.05
N GLN A 83 18.88 8.84 -1.55
CA GLN A 83 19.57 9.77 -2.45
C GLN A 83 18.79 9.95 -3.76
N GLN A 84 18.38 8.85 -4.39
CA GLN A 84 17.61 8.87 -5.63
C GLN A 84 16.25 9.56 -5.45
N LEU A 85 15.58 9.35 -4.30
CA LEU A 85 14.31 10.00 -4.01
C LEU A 85 14.44 11.50 -3.74
N LYS A 86 15.58 11.97 -3.21
CA LYS A 86 15.85 13.41 -3.02
C LYS A 86 15.98 14.20 -4.32
N GLU A 87 16.21 13.53 -5.44
CA GLU A 87 16.26 14.15 -6.77
C GLU A 87 14.85 14.46 -7.32
N LEU A 88 13.80 13.95 -6.67
CA LEU A 88 12.40 14.17 -7.03
C LEU A 88 11.80 15.32 -6.21
N PRO A 89 10.75 16.01 -6.72
CA PRO A 89 9.97 16.93 -5.92
C PRO A 89 9.47 16.26 -4.63
N LYS A 90 9.65 16.95 -3.49
CA LYS A 90 9.23 16.45 -2.18
C LYS A 90 7.72 16.14 -2.20
N PRO A 91 7.27 14.99 -1.69
CA PRO A 91 5.87 14.62 -1.72
C PRO A 91 5.08 15.37 -0.64
N ASP A 92 3.92 15.87 -1.04
CA ASP A 92 2.86 16.30 -0.13
C ASP A 92 2.08 15.09 0.39
N ILE A 93 1.88 14.10 -0.48
CA ILE A 93 1.12 12.89 -0.22
C ILE A 93 1.91 11.66 -0.66
N ILE A 94 1.90 10.61 0.16
CA ILE A 94 2.40 9.28 -0.23
C ILE A 94 1.24 8.28 -0.24
N LEU A 95 1.03 7.61 -1.37
CA LEU A 95 0.17 6.43 -1.50
C LEU A 95 1.07 5.23 -1.81
N ALA A 96 0.98 4.16 -1.02
CA ALA A 96 1.89 3.02 -1.15
C ALA A 96 1.15 1.68 -1.13
N SER A 97 1.47 0.80 -2.08
CA SER A 97 0.98 -0.59 -2.14
C SER A 97 2.14 -1.60 -2.10
N PRO A 98 2.90 -1.67 -1.00
CA PRO A 98 4.06 -2.56 -0.92
C PRO A 98 3.64 -4.04 -1.06
N PRO A 99 4.47 -4.89 -1.70
CA PRO A 99 4.17 -6.30 -1.92
C PRO A 99 3.72 -7.04 -0.66
N CYS A 100 2.71 -7.90 -0.79
CA CYS A 100 1.99 -8.51 0.35
C CYS A 100 2.23 -10.03 0.51
N GLU A 101 2.90 -10.67 -0.45
CA GLU A 101 3.05 -12.12 -0.57
C GLU A 101 3.84 -12.75 0.58
N SER A 102 4.67 -11.93 1.22
CA SER A 102 5.47 -12.24 2.39
C SER A 102 4.69 -12.15 3.71
N TRP A 103 3.55 -11.46 3.69
CA TRP A 103 2.82 -11.05 4.88
C TRP A 103 1.40 -11.63 4.96
N SER A 104 0.76 -11.96 3.84
CA SER A 104 -0.67 -12.32 3.80
C SER A 104 -0.94 -13.77 4.25
N ALA A 105 -2.05 -13.94 4.98
CA ALA A 105 -2.56 -15.25 5.37
C ALA A 105 -3.26 -16.01 4.24
N VAL A 106 -3.72 -15.31 3.20
CA VAL A 106 -4.54 -15.88 2.12
C VAL A 106 -3.74 -16.87 1.27
N ASP A 107 -2.43 -16.65 1.12
CA ASP A 107 -1.55 -17.61 0.45
C ASP A 107 -1.03 -18.71 1.39
N CYS A 108 -1.27 -18.63 2.71
CA CYS A 108 -0.46 -19.36 3.67
C CYS A 108 -1.12 -19.61 5.04
N ALA A 109 -1.61 -20.85 5.24
CA ALA A 109 -1.52 -21.50 6.55
C ALA A 109 -0.03 -21.65 7.00
N GLY A 110 0.91 -21.61 6.05
CA GLY A 110 2.37 -21.63 6.22
C GLY A 110 3.07 -20.27 6.25
N GLN A 111 2.47 -19.22 6.83
CA GLN A 111 3.12 -17.90 6.98
C GLN A 111 4.46 -18.03 7.67
N MET A 112 5.48 -17.31 7.19
CA MET A 112 6.83 -17.44 7.73
C MET A 112 6.98 -16.69 9.06
N PHE A 113 6.32 -15.55 9.22
CA PHE A 113 6.21 -14.89 10.52
C PHE A 113 5.12 -15.54 11.38
N SER A 114 5.53 -16.21 12.45
CA SER A 114 4.63 -16.83 13.41
C SER A 114 4.15 -15.80 14.45
N LYS A 115 5.10 -15.09 15.06
CA LYS A 115 4.84 -14.15 16.15
C LYS A 115 5.84 -12.99 16.12
N MET A 116 5.34 -11.81 16.48
CA MET A 116 6.15 -10.63 16.79
C MET A 116 5.69 -10.08 18.13
N SER A 117 6.61 -9.83 19.06
CA SER A 117 6.36 -9.11 20.31
C SER A 117 7.30 -7.92 20.43
N CYS A 118 6.83 -6.89 21.12
CA CYS A 118 7.62 -5.71 21.50
C CYS A 118 7.65 -5.66 23.03
N SER A 119 8.83 -5.47 23.62
CA SER A 119 8.94 -5.19 25.05
C SER A 119 8.37 -3.79 25.34
N LYS A 120 7.53 -3.68 26.37
CA LYS A 120 6.96 -2.38 26.80
C LYS A 120 7.93 -1.55 27.65
N LYS A 121 9.06 -2.11 28.05
CA LYS A 121 10.00 -1.45 28.96
C LYS A 121 11.27 -1.09 28.19
N LEU A 122 11.61 0.21 28.20
CA LEU A 122 12.95 0.71 27.87
C LEU A 122 13.88 0.20 28.97
N ILE A 123 14.51 -0.95 28.75
CA ILE A 123 15.55 -1.46 29.65
C ILE A 123 16.63 -2.13 28.81
N ASN A 124 17.80 -2.30 29.43
CA ASN A 124 19.00 -2.91 28.86
C ASN A 124 18.77 -4.35 28.31
N ASP A 125 17.64 -4.98 28.62
CA ASP A 125 17.23 -6.30 28.14
C ASP A 125 15.99 -6.19 27.22
N ASP A 126 16.19 -5.83 25.94
CA ASP A 126 15.11 -5.90 24.94
C ASP A 126 14.65 -7.37 24.78
N THR A 127 13.40 -7.65 25.16
CA THR A 127 12.76 -8.97 25.01
C THR A 127 11.90 -9.06 23.75
N SER A 128 12.14 -8.22 22.75
CA SER A 128 11.43 -8.29 21.47
C SER A 128 11.80 -9.61 20.76
N ILE A 129 10.77 -10.38 20.39
CA ILE A 129 10.95 -11.70 19.78
C ILE A 129 10.29 -11.70 18.42
N TRP A 130 11.05 -12.17 17.43
CA TRP A 130 10.55 -12.55 16.12
C TRP A 130 10.61 -14.07 15.98
N GLU A 131 9.45 -14.71 15.98
CA GLU A 131 9.38 -16.15 15.71
C GLU A 131 9.16 -16.37 14.22
N ILE A 132 10.19 -16.89 13.55
CA ILE A 132 10.19 -17.19 12.12
C ILE A 132 10.17 -18.69 11.92
N ARG A 133 9.29 -19.17 11.04
CA ARG A 133 9.17 -20.59 10.71
C ARG A 133 10.38 -21.03 9.87
N ASN A 134 11.10 -22.02 10.38
CA ASN A 134 12.32 -22.53 9.78
C ASN A 134 12.05 -23.62 8.72
N ARG A 135 13.12 -24.13 8.10
CA ARG A 135 13.06 -25.21 7.10
C ARG A 135 12.28 -26.43 7.59
N ARG A 136 12.55 -26.90 8.81
CA ARG A 136 11.90 -28.08 9.41
C ARG A 136 10.38 -27.92 9.45
N TYR A 137 9.87 -26.73 9.80
CA TYR A 137 8.43 -26.46 9.76
C TYR A 137 7.84 -26.72 8.37
N TYR A 138 8.49 -26.23 7.31
CA TYR A 138 7.98 -26.38 5.95
C TYR A 138 8.11 -27.82 5.43
N GLU A 139 9.16 -28.53 5.82
CA GLU A 139 9.32 -29.95 5.52
C GLU A 139 8.19 -30.78 6.16
N GLU A 140 7.90 -30.58 7.44
CA GLU A 140 6.77 -31.25 8.11
C GLU A 140 5.42 -30.84 7.53
N TYR A 141 5.19 -29.54 7.31
CA TYR A 141 3.95 -29.05 6.69
C TYR A 141 3.71 -29.69 5.31
N ASN A 142 4.75 -29.82 4.50
CA ASN A 142 4.65 -30.38 3.15
C ASN A 142 4.33 -31.88 3.12
N LYS A 143 4.64 -32.64 4.18
CA LYS A 143 4.26 -34.06 4.33
C LYS A 143 2.75 -34.22 4.49
N HIS A 144 2.09 -33.29 5.17
CA HIS A 144 0.68 -33.40 5.53
C HIS A 144 -0.28 -32.56 4.66
N CYS A 145 0.24 -31.59 3.89
CA CYS A 145 -0.60 -30.73 3.05
C CYS A 145 -0.86 -31.31 1.64
N LYS A 146 -1.96 -30.88 1.01
CA LYS A 146 -2.26 -31.22 -0.39
C LYS A 146 -1.16 -30.69 -1.34
N PRO A 147 -0.81 -31.38 -2.45
CA PRO A 147 0.30 -31.00 -3.33
C PRO A 147 0.30 -29.52 -3.76
N GLN A 148 -0.84 -28.97 -4.17
CA GLN A 148 -1.02 -27.57 -4.57
C GLN A 148 -0.81 -26.55 -3.43
N LYS A 149 -0.81 -27.02 -2.18
CA LYS A 149 -0.56 -26.23 -0.98
C LYS A 149 0.87 -26.35 -0.47
N ARG A 150 1.72 -27.19 -1.09
CA ARG A 150 3.13 -27.32 -0.72
C ARG A 150 3.87 -25.99 -0.92
N ARG A 151 4.89 -25.75 -0.10
CA ARG A 151 5.66 -24.51 -0.08
C ARG A 151 7.15 -24.83 -0.04
N ARG A 152 7.93 -24.20 -0.93
CA ARG A 152 9.39 -24.30 -0.92
C ARG A 152 9.96 -23.31 0.08
N PHE A 153 10.70 -23.81 1.07
CA PHE A 153 11.28 -22.98 2.13
C PHE A 153 12.09 -21.80 1.57
N VAL A 154 13.02 -22.07 0.64
CA VAL A 154 13.88 -21.03 0.04
C VAL A 154 13.05 -19.93 -0.64
N GLN A 155 11.99 -20.30 -1.37
CA GLN A 155 11.10 -19.30 -1.98
C GLN A 155 10.41 -18.44 -0.92
N LYS A 156 9.95 -19.06 0.17
CA LYS A 156 9.31 -18.32 1.27
C LYS A 156 10.29 -17.39 1.98
N GLU A 157 11.54 -17.81 2.14
CA GLU A 157 12.60 -17.00 2.73
C GLU A 157 12.94 -15.79 1.86
N ILE A 158 13.05 -15.98 0.55
CA ILE A 158 13.22 -14.87 -0.42
C ILE A 158 12.07 -13.87 -0.28
N THR A 159 10.82 -14.35 -0.31
CA THR A 159 9.67 -13.45 -0.17
C THR A 159 9.66 -12.76 1.20
N ARG A 160 10.06 -13.43 2.28
CA ARG A 160 10.17 -12.83 3.62
C ARG A 160 11.15 -11.66 3.62
N LEU A 161 12.36 -11.86 3.08
CA LEU A 161 13.39 -10.83 2.98
C LEU A 161 12.90 -9.65 2.14
N GLN A 162 12.29 -9.92 0.99
CA GLN A 162 11.68 -8.89 0.14
C GLN A 162 10.59 -8.12 0.90
N GLY A 163 9.70 -8.82 1.59
CA GLY A 163 8.64 -8.23 2.39
C GLY A 163 9.13 -7.27 3.46
N VAL A 164 10.15 -7.69 4.23
CA VAL A 164 10.81 -6.85 5.25
C VAL A 164 11.46 -5.64 4.61
N SER A 165 12.17 -5.85 3.50
CA SER A 165 12.90 -4.81 2.79
C SER A 165 11.95 -3.74 2.21
N THR A 166 10.87 -4.14 1.53
CA THR A 166 9.95 -3.19 0.88
C THR A 166 9.12 -2.41 1.89
N ILE A 167 8.53 -3.05 2.89
CA ILE A 167 7.79 -2.29 3.91
C ILE A 167 8.72 -1.44 4.77
N GLY A 168 9.91 -1.93 5.11
CA GLY A 168 10.91 -1.14 5.83
C GLY A 168 11.32 0.11 5.04
N ALA A 169 11.53 -0.01 3.74
CA ALA A 169 11.76 1.12 2.85
C ALA A 169 10.57 2.09 2.84
N THR A 170 9.33 1.62 2.69
CA THR A 170 8.13 2.49 2.76
C THR A 170 8.13 3.34 4.02
N LEU A 171 8.41 2.75 5.18
CA LEU A 171 8.42 3.46 6.46
C LEU A 171 9.59 4.45 6.56
N ALA A 172 10.78 4.06 6.10
CA ALA A 172 11.94 4.94 6.05
C ALA A 172 11.72 6.15 5.12
N ILE A 173 11.07 5.95 3.98
CA ILE A 173 10.69 7.01 3.05
C ILE A 173 9.72 7.98 3.73
N ILE A 174 8.63 7.48 4.34
CA ILE A 174 7.65 8.33 5.05
C ILE A 174 8.34 9.12 6.17
N ALA A 175 9.21 8.48 6.95
CA ALA A 175 9.94 9.13 8.04
C ALA A 175 10.92 10.21 7.54
N THR A 176 11.55 10.00 6.38
CA THR A 176 12.53 10.93 5.80
C THR A 176 11.87 12.13 5.14
N PHE A 177 10.82 11.89 4.34
CA PHE A 177 10.19 12.94 3.53
C PHE A 177 9.02 13.62 4.23
N GLN A 178 8.47 13.01 5.30
CA GLN A 178 7.41 13.59 6.14
C GLN A 178 6.28 14.21 5.30
N PRO A 179 5.59 13.43 4.45
CA PRO A 179 4.44 13.95 3.71
C PRO A 179 3.34 14.35 4.70
N ASN A 180 2.54 15.36 4.34
CA ASN A 180 1.41 15.80 5.15
C ASN A 180 0.42 14.66 5.35
N ILE A 181 0.19 13.86 4.31
CA ILE A 181 -0.66 12.68 4.38
C ILE A 181 0.05 11.46 3.77
N TRP A 182 -0.07 10.32 4.43
CA TRP A 182 0.39 9.04 3.89
C TRP A 182 -0.68 7.97 4.02
N VAL A 183 -0.70 7.05 3.05
CA VAL A 183 -1.61 5.91 2.99
C VAL A 183 -0.82 4.67 2.55
N ILE A 184 -0.90 3.59 3.31
CA ILE A 184 -0.29 2.29 3.01
C ILE A 184 -1.40 1.25 2.87
N GLU A 185 -1.50 0.62 1.70
CA GLU A 185 -2.45 -0.43 1.39
C GLU A 185 -1.84 -1.82 1.62
N ASN A 186 -2.62 -2.70 2.25
CA ASN A 186 -2.36 -4.13 2.28
C ASN A 186 -3.63 -4.90 2.67
N PRO A 187 -3.69 -6.22 2.43
CA PRO A 187 -4.75 -7.06 2.98
C PRO A 187 -4.89 -6.90 4.51
N ALA A 188 -6.12 -6.89 5.01
CA ALA A 188 -6.39 -6.67 6.45
C ALA A 188 -5.79 -7.77 7.35
N SER A 189 -5.64 -8.99 6.81
CA SER A 189 -5.05 -10.14 7.51
C SER A 189 -3.52 -10.20 7.42
N SER A 190 -2.88 -9.18 6.84
CA SER A 190 -1.44 -9.14 6.63
C SER A 190 -0.66 -8.97 7.94
N LYS A 191 0.42 -9.75 8.12
CA LYS A 191 1.34 -9.61 9.26
C LYS A 191 2.20 -8.34 9.19
N THR A 192 2.18 -7.63 8.05
CA THR A 192 2.85 -6.32 7.91
C THR A 192 2.38 -5.33 8.97
N TRP A 193 1.11 -5.39 9.38
CA TRP A 193 0.57 -4.47 10.39
C TRP A 193 1.21 -4.67 11.76
N GLU A 194 1.48 -5.91 12.14
CA GLU A 194 2.22 -6.22 13.36
C GLU A 194 3.68 -5.80 13.23
N PHE A 195 4.31 -6.04 12.08
CA PHE A 195 5.69 -5.62 11.81
C PHE A 195 5.85 -4.09 11.94
N GLN A 196 5.00 -3.32 11.25
CA GLN A 196 5.02 -1.87 11.32
C GLN A 196 4.83 -1.38 12.77
N LYS A 197 3.85 -1.94 13.50
CA LYS A 197 3.54 -1.49 14.86
C LYS A 197 4.59 -1.93 15.90
N LYS A 198 5.02 -3.18 15.87
CA LYS A 198 5.81 -3.80 16.95
C LYS A 198 7.32 -3.73 16.70
N HIS A 199 7.76 -3.62 15.45
CA HIS A 199 9.18 -3.48 15.14
C HIS A 199 9.56 -2.04 14.80
N TRP A 200 8.79 -1.39 13.93
CA TRP A 200 9.09 -0.01 13.50
C TRP A 200 8.44 1.06 14.38
N ASN A 201 7.64 0.66 15.38
CA ASN A 201 6.82 1.57 16.18
C ASN A 201 5.97 2.54 15.32
N PHE A 202 5.57 2.10 14.14
CA PHE A 202 4.85 2.91 13.17
C PHE A 202 3.34 2.71 13.36
N ASN A 203 2.66 3.76 13.83
CA ASN A 203 1.25 3.75 14.15
C ASN A 203 0.43 4.59 13.15
N GLY A 204 -0.89 4.36 13.11
CA GLY A 204 -1.82 5.08 12.24
C GLY A 204 -3.22 4.48 12.30
N TYR A 205 -4.17 5.14 11.67
CA TYR A 205 -5.54 4.67 11.56
C TYR A 205 -5.63 3.52 10.58
N HIS A 206 -6.30 2.43 10.98
CA HIS A 206 -6.60 1.32 10.08
C HIS A 206 -7.95 1.57 9.40
N ASN A 207 -7.93 2.15 8.19
CA ASN A 207 -9.16 2.37 7.42
C ASN A 207 -9.52 1.09 6.65
N LEU A 208 -10.33 0.24 7.30
CA LEU A 208 -10.80 -1.02 6.75
C LEU A 208 -11.86 -0.78 5.67
N THR A 209 -11.70 -1.45 4.53
CA THR A 209 -12.66 -1.44 3.42
C THR A 209 -12.73 -2.80 2.74
N TYR A 210 -13.60 -2.92 1.74
CA TYR A 210 -13.65 -4.04 0.81
C TYR A 210 -13.75 -3.50 -0.61
N TYR A 211 -12.95 -4.03 -1.53
CA TYR A 211 -12.94 -3.55 -2.92
C TYR A 211 -14.30 -3.68 -3.60
N TYR A 212 -15.08 -4.72 -3.30
CA TYR A 212 -16.43 -4.88 -3.85
C TYR A 212 -17.43 -3.78 -3.44
N ASN A 213 -17.15 -3.00 -2.40
CA ASN A 213 -18.01 -1.86 -2.07
C ASN A 213 -17.93 -0.74 -3.13
N TYR A 214 -16.95 -0.83 -4.04
CA TYR A 214 -16.69 0.15 -5.08
C TYR A 214 -16.84 -0.44 -6.49
N ASP A 215 -16.62 -1.76 -6.64
CA ASP A 215 -16.84 -2.50 -7.88
C ASP A 215 -17.07 -4.00 -7.58
N LEU A 216 -18.27 -4.51 -7.88
CA LEU A 216 -18.69 -5.90 -7.62
C LEU A 216 -17.84 -6.96 -8.36
N ASN A 217 -17.05 -6.56 -9.35
CA ASN A 217 -16.11 -7.43 -10.05
C ASN A 217 -14.90 -7.83 -9.19
N TYR A 218 -14.69 -7.18 -8.04
CA TYR A 218 -13.60 -7.48 -7.12
C TYR A 218 -13.98 -8.47 -6.02
N SER A 219 -12.95 -9.12 -5.46
CA SER A 219 -13.11 -10.14 -4.42
C SER A 219 -13.53 -9.60 -3.06
N LYS A 220 -13.97 -10.51 -2.18
CA LYS A 220 -14.33 -10.24 -0.77
C LYS A 220 -13.14 -9.91 0.16
N LYS A 221 -11.93 -9.79 -0.36
CA LYS A 221 -10.75 -9.61 0.49
C LYS A 221 -10.89 -8.30 1.30
N PRO A 222 -10.83 -8.37 2.64
CA PRO A 222 -10.74 -7.17 3.44
C PRO A 222 -9.37 -6.53 3.23
N THR A 223 -9.36 -5.21 3.04
CA THR A 223 -8.14 -4.41 2.81
C THR A 223 -8.09 -3.28 3.81
N ILE A 224 -6.89 -2.99 4.32
CA ILE A 224 -6.65 -1.84 5.19
C ILE A 224 -5.82 -0.83 4.40
N PHE A 225 -6.30 0.42 4.40
CA PHE A 225 -5.54 1.60 4.01
C PHE A 225 -5.09 2.29 5.29
N LYS A 226 -3.89 1.96 5.76
CA LYS A 226 -3.35 2.55 6.99
C LYS A 226 -2.86 3.95 6.68
N SER A 227 -3.30 4.96 7.43
CA SER A 227 -2.91 6.35 7.20
C SER A 227 -2.76 7.15 8.49
N ASN A 228 -2.16 8.34 8.39
CA ASN A 228 -2.17 9.32 9.49
C ASN A 228 -3.50 10.05 9.64
N ILE A 229 -4.41 9.93 8.68
CA ILE A 229 -5.79 10.46 8.77
C ILE A 229 -6.82 9.33 8.90
N LYS A 230 -7.98 9.63 9.50
CA LYS A 230 -9.11 8.70 9.58
C LYS A 230 -9.99 8.91 8.35
N MET A 231 -10.37 7.83 7.68
CA MET A 231 -11.19 7.88 6.47
C MET A 231 -12.51 7.15 6.65
N ASN A 232 -13.58 7.65 6.04
CA ASN A 232 -14.92 7.07 6.08
C ASN A 232 -15.20 6.09 4.92
N LEU A 233 -14.26 5.18 4.66
CA LEU A 233 -14.39 4.21 3.58
C LEU A 233 -15.58 3.25 3.76
N PHE A 234 -16.23 2.89 2.65
CA PHE A 234 -17.31 1.91 2.64
C PHE A 234 -16.83 0.52 3.10
N LYS A 235 -17.48 0.00 4.14
CA LYS A 235 -17.09 -1.26 4.81
C LYS A 235 -18.23 -2.24 5.01
N LYS A 236 -19.30 -2.12 4.20
CA LYS A 236 -20.41 -3.07 4.22
C LYS A 236 -19.89 -4.47 3.89
N LYS A 237 -20.31 -5.47 4.68
CA LYS A 237 -19.99 -6.88 4.44
C LYS A 237 -21.10 -7.51 3.60
N LEU A 238 -20.85 -7.80 2.33
CA LEU A 238 -21.80 -8.55 1.49
C LEU A 238 -21.74 -10.05 1.80
N LYS A 239 -22.93 -10.68 1.83
CA LYS A 239 -23.08 -12.15 1.95
C LYS A 239 -23.07 -12.83 0.58
N THR A 240 -23.65 -12.19 -0.45
CA THR A 240 -23.82 -12.65 -1.84
C THR A 240 -23.41 -11.57 -2.84
N ASP A 241 -23.46 -11.86 -4.15
CA ASP A 241 -23.40 -10.89 -5.26
C ASP A 241 -22.07 -10.17 -5.50
N PHE A 242 -20.95 -10.84 -5.23
CA PHE A 242 -19.60 -10.38 -5.58
C PHE A 242 -18.86 -11.44 -6.41
N ASN A 243 -17.85 -11.02 -7.18
CA ASN A 243 -17.05 -11.94 -7.98
C ASN A 243 -16.17 -12.85 -7.10
N LYS A 244 -16.62 -14.11 -6.94
CA LYS A 244 -15.90 -15.14 -6.18
C LYS A 244 -14.63 -15.61 -6.89
N ASP A 245 -14.57 -15.47 -8.21
CA ASP A 245 -13.51 -16.01 -9.05
C ASP A 245 -12.38 -15.02 -9.33
N HIS A 246 -12.56 -13.75 -8.97
CA HIS A 246 -11.53 -12.70 -9.10
C HIS A 246 -10.17 -13.12 -8.51
N CYS A 247 -10.18 -13.84 -7.39
CA CYS A 247 -8.93 -14.33 -6.76
C CYS A 247 -8.41 -15.65 -7.35
N ASN A 248 -9.27 -16.45 -7.98
CA ASN A 248 -8.98 -17.82 -8.42
C ASN A 248 -8.48 -17.86 -9.87
N ASN A 249 -8.95 -16.93 -10.72
CA ASN A 249 -8.72 -16.98 -12.17
C ASN A 249 -7.89 -15.80 -12.71
N GLY A 250 -7.42 -14.90 -11.84
CA GLY A 250 -6.61 -13.73 -12.23
C GLY A 250 -5.10 -13.95 -12.03
N ASN A 251 -4.28 -13.42 -12.95
CA ASN A 251 -2.85 -13.23 -12.72
C ASN A 251 -2.61 -12.23 -11.56
N TYR A 252 -1.39 -12.16 -11.03
CA TYR A 252 -1.08 -11.31 -9.87
C TYR A 252 -1.51 -9.84 -10.09
N GLU A 253 -1.21 -9.28 -11.25
CA GLU A 253 -1.53 -7.90 -11.63
C GLU A 253 -3.02 -7.58 -11.55
N LYS A 254 -3.90 -8.48 -12.04
CA LYS A 254 -5.35 -8.31 -11.90
C LYS A 254 -5.80 -8.36 -10.44
N ARG A 255 -5.14 -9.17 -9.62
CA ARG A 255 -5.49 -9.35 -8.19
C ARG A 255 -5.01 -8.22 -7.30
N SER A 256 -3.97 -7.49 -7.71
CA SER A 256 -3.44 -6.32 -7.02
C SER A 256 -4.12 -5.01 -7.41
N ASN A 257 -5.03 -5.02 -8.39
CA ASN A 257 -5.75 -3.82 -8.79
C ASN A 257 -6.60 -3.26 -7.66
N ILE A 258 -6.61 -1.93 -7.57
CA ILE A 258 -7.46 -1.18 -6.67
C ILE A 258 -8.61 -0.59 -7.50
N PRO A 259 -9.88 -0.76 -7.09
CA PRO A 259 -11.01 -0.15 -7.79
C PRO A 259 -10.83 1.37 -7.95
N GLU A 260 -11.06 1.87 -9.16
CA GLU A 260 -10.92 3.31 -9.47
C GLU A 260 -11.74 4.19 -8.52
N ASN A 261 -13.02 3.84 -8.30
CA ASN A 261 -13.92 4.57 -7.41
C ASN A 261 -13.44 4.57 -5.94
N LEU A 262 -12.68 3.56 -5.51
CA LEU A 262 -12.08 3.56 -4.17
C LEU A 262 -10.94 4.57 -4.08
N ILE A 263 -10.10 4.66 -5.12
CA ILE A 263 -9.02 5.65 -5.17
C ILE A 263 -9.61 7.06 -5.19
N VAL A 264 -10.64 7.30 -6.00
CA VAL A 264 -11.36 8.58 -6.03
C VAL A 264 -11.86 8.96 -4.63
N HIS A 265 -12.52 8.04 -3.93
CA HIS A 265 -13.00 8.29 -2.57
C HIS A 265 -11.86 8.57 -1.58
N ILE A 266 -10.73 7.86 -1.68
CA ILE A 266 -9.55 8.12 -0.85
C ILE A 266 -9.01 9.53 -1.11
N ILE A 267 -8.93 9.97 -2.37
CA ILE A 267 -8.45 11.33 -2.70
C ILE A 267 -9.40 12.40 -2.18
N GLU A 268 -10.72 12.19 -2.23
CA GLU A 268 -11.68 13.15 -1.66
C GLU A 268 -11.59 13.25 -0.14
N GLU A 269 -11.39 12.11 0.56
CA GLU A 269 -11.13 12.12 2.01
C GLU A 269 -9.83 12.84 2.35
N ILE A 270 -8.81 12.73 1.49
CA ILE A 270 -7.54 13.47 1.61
C ILE A 270 -7.78 14.97 1.42
N LYS A 271 -8.42 15.40 0.31
CA LYS A 271 -8.71 16.81 0.01
C LYS A 271 -9.49 17.48 1.14
N THR A 272 -10.50 16.80 1.69
CA THR A 272 -11.31 17.31 2.80
C THR A 272 -10.47 17.57 4.06
N GLN A 273 -9.46 16.75 4.32
CA GLN A 273 -8.65 16.82 5.55
C GLN A 273 -7.34 17.59 5.36
N TYR A 274 -6.87 17.77 4.13
CA TYR A 274 -5.59 18.40 3.81
C TYR A 274 -5.44 19.83 4.39
N PRO A 275 -6.42 20.75 4.26
CA PRO A 275 -6.32 22.10 4.84
C PRO A 275 -6.13 22.10 6.37
N THR A 276 -6.81 21.17 7.06
CA THR A 276 -6.75 21.05 8.52
C THR A 276 -5.40 20.49 8.98
N VAL A 277 -4.83 19.55 8.22
CA VAL A 277 -3.48 19.02 8.47
C VAL A 277 -2.42 20.09 8.21
N TRP A 278 -2.55 20.89 7.14
CA TRP A 278 -1.65 22.00 6.81
C TRP A 278 -1.58 23.06 7.91
N ASN A 279 -2.73 23.48 8.44
CA ASN A 279 -2.80 24.53 9.46
C ASN A 279 -2.30 24.11 10.85
N THR A 280 -2.07 22.81 11.09
CA THR A 280 -1.54 22.32 12.36
C THR A 280 -0.01 22.49 12.46
N PHE A 281 0.68 22.75 11.34
CA PHE A 281 2.15 22.91 11.28
C PHE A 281 2.62 24.38 11.23
N ILE A 282 1.70 25.36 11.27
CA ILE A 282 2.00 26.81 11.25
C ILE A 282 1.80 27.45 12.64
N LYS A 283 1.62 26.66 13.70
CA LYS A 283 1.67 27.13 15.10
C LYS A 283 2.85 26.49 15.83
#